data_AF-A0A966IUU4-F1
#
_entry.id   AF-A0A966IUU4-F1
#
_cell.length_a   1.000
_cell.length_b   1.000
_cell.length_c   1.000
_cell.angle_alpha   90.00
_cell.angle_beta   90.00
_cell.angle_gamma   90.00
#
_symmetry.space_group_name_H-M   'P 1'
#
loop_
_entity.id
_entity.type
_entity.pdbx_description
1 polymer ?
#
loop_
_entity_poly.entity_id
_entity_poly.type
_entity_poly.pdbx_seq_one_letter_code
_entity_poly.pdbx_strand_id
1 'polypeptide(L)' 'GMCNITKCCTEVCPEHIKITDNAIIPMKERVVDVKYDPIRWLGSKIRRREEVL' A
#
# COMPACT_ATOMS: atom_id res chain seq x y z
N GLY A 1 -10.44 -9.09 22.05
CA GLY A 1 -9.07 -8.52 22.09
C GLY A 1 -8.69 -8.06 20.69
N MET A 2 -7.97 -6.95 20.57
CA MET A 2 -7.50 -6.43 19.27
C MET A 2 -6.41 -7.35 18.69
N CYS A 3 -6.60 -7.87 17.47
CA CYS A 3 -5.56 -8.57 16.68
C CYS A 3 -4.85 -7.51 15.82
N ASN A 4 -3.54 -7.36 16.01
CA ASN A 4 -2.68 -6.56 15.15
C ASN A 4 -2.16 -7.43 14.01
N ILE A 5 -2.15 -6.92 12.78
CA ILE A 5 -1.72 -7.67 11.58
C ILE A 5 -0.27 -8.18 11.73
N THR A 6 0.60 -7.43 12.40
CA THR A 6 1.98 -7.83 12.72
C THR A 6 2.03 -9.09 13.57
N LYS A 7 1.23 -9.15 14.64
CA LYS A 7 1.15 -10.30 15.54
C LYS A 7 0.52 -11.51 14.85
N CYS A 8 -0.62 -11.31 14.20
CA CYS A 8 -1.35 -12.39 13.56
C CYS A 8 -0.55 -13.01 12.38
N CYS A 9 0.31 -12.25 11.69
CA CYS A 9 1.25 -12.81 10.71
C CYS A 9 2.50 -13.44 11.34
N THR A 10 3.03 -12.89 12.45
CA THR A 10 4.21 -13.45 13.14
C THR A 10 3.88 -14.77 13.83
N GLU A 11 2.68 -14.91 14.41
CA GLU A 11 2.21 -16.13 15.08
C GLU A 11 2.02 -17.31 14.10
N VAL A 12 1.73 -17.02 12.84
CA VAL A 12 1.51 -18.02 11.78
C VAL A 12 2.80 -18.30 10.99
N CYS A 13 3.80 -17.41 11.05
CA CYS A 13 5.04 -17.58 10.29
C CYS A 13 5.97 -18.63 10.94
N PRO A 14 6.34 -19.71 10.21
CA PRO A 14 7.22 -20.77 10.72
C PRO A 14 8.66 -20.29 11.01
N GLU A 15 9.06 -19.18 10.39
CA GLU A 15 10.38 -18.57 10.50
C GLU A 15 10.48 -17.57 11.69
N HIS A 16 9.40 -17.38 12.45
CA HIS A 16 9.28 -16.45 13.59
C HIS A 16 9.77 -15.01 13.31
N ILE A 17 9.58 -14.55 12.07
CA ILE A 17 10.01 -13.22 11.63
C ILE A 17 9.13 -12.15 12.30
N LYS A 18 9.74 -11.33 13.15
CA LYS A 18 9.06 -10.20 13.81
C LYS A 18 8.82 -9.07 12.82
N ILE A 19 7.58 -8.94 12.37
CA ILE A 19 7.17 -7.80 11.55
C ILE A 19 6.95 -6.61 12.49
N THR A 20 7.81 -5.60 12.39
CA THR A 20 7.64 -4.36 13.14
C THR A 20 6.70 -3.42 12.39
N ASP A 21 5.87 -2.67 13.11
CA ASP A 21 4.96 -1.70 12.49
C ASP A 21 5.73 -0.65 11.67
N ASN A 22 6.95 -0.33 12.07
CA ASN A 22 7.86 0.56 11.32
C ASN A 22 8.29 -0.03 9.97
N ALA A 23 8.42 -1.36 9.85
CA ALA A 23 8.72 -2.02 8.58
C ALA A 23 7.47 -2.10 7.67
N ILE A 24 6.27 -1.98 8.23
CA ILE A 24 5.02 -1.94 7.46
C ILE A 24 4.75 -0.54 6.88
N ILE A 25 5.20 0.54 7.53
CA ILE A 25 5.03 1.92 7.03
C ILE A 25 5.38 2.05 5.53
N PRO A 26 6.58 1.68 5.05
CA PRO A 26 6.91 1.82 3.63
C PRO A 26 6.05 0.94 2.73
N MET A 27 5.59 -0.22 3.21
CA MET A 27 4.66 -1.08 2.49
C MET A 27 3.29 -0.43 2.36
N LYS A 28 2.85 0.26 3.40
CA LYS A 28 1.55 0.95 3.43
C LYS A 28 1.58 2.25 2.63
N GLU A 29 2.64 3.01 2.72
CA GLU A 29 2.86 4.20 1.90
C GLU A 29 2.86 3.88 0.42
N ARG A 30 3.48 2.77 -0.03
CA ARG A 30 3.38 2.32 -1.44
C ARG A 30 1.95 2.01 -1.88
N VAL A 31 1.16 1.37 -1.02
CA VAL A 31 -0.25 1.08 -1.34
C VAL A 31 -1.06 2.37 -1.41
N VAL A 32 -0.79 3.32 -0.53
CA VAL A 32 -1.45 4.62 -0.51
C VAL A 32 -1.06 5.44 -1.74
N ASP A 33 0.21 5.47 -2.12
CA ASP A 33 0.71 6.09 -3.35
C ASP A 33 -0.02 5.51 -4.57
N VAL A 34 -0.04 4.19 -4.76
CA VAL A 34 -0.72 3.60 -5.93
C VAL A 34 -2.23 3.90 -5.98
N LYS A 35 -2.90 3.94 -4.82
CA LYS A 35 -4.36 4.05 -4.75
C LYS A 35 -4.88 5.48 -4.71
N TYR A 36 -4.12 6.40 -4.12
CA TYR A 36 -4.56 7.76 -3.83
C TYR A 36 -3.67 8.82 -4.47
N ASP A 37 -2.60 8.46 -5.18
CA ASP A 37 -1.74 9.45 -5.83
C ASP A 37 -2.51 10.25 -6.90
N PRO A 38 -2.68 11.56 -6.68
CA PRO A 38 -3.49 12.40 -7.57
C PRO A 38 -2.81 12.56 -8.94
N ILE A 39 -1.49 12.38 -9.05
CA ILE A 39 -0.75 12.50 -10.30
C ILE A 39 -1.09 11.32 -11.22
N ARG A 40 -1.13 10.09 -10.70
CA ARG A 40 -1.55 8.91 -11.49
C ARG A 40 -3.01 9.02 -11.93
N TRP A 41 -3.89 9.48 -11.04
CA TRP A 41 -5.31 9.70 -11.37
C TRP A 41 -5.49 10.81 -12.42
N LEU A 42 -4.82 11.95 -12.26
CA LEU A 42 -4.85 13.06 -13.22
C LEU A 42 -4.26 12.65 -14.57
N GLY A 43 -3.12 11.95 -14.59
CA GLY A 43 -2.52 11.43 -15.82
C GLY A 43 -3.45 10.50 -16.59
N SER A 44 -4.18 9.62 -15.89
CA SER A 44 -5.18 8.74 -16.52
C SER A 44 -6.40 9.50 -17.08
N LYS A 45 -6.70 10.67 -16.52
CA LYS A 45 -7.85 11.50 -16.89
C LYS A 45 -7.52 12.48 -18.00
N ILE A 46 -6.30 13.01 -18.01
CA ILE A 46 -5.80 13.98 -19.00
C ILE A 46 -5.40 13.27 -20.30
N ARG A 47 -4.73 12.10 -20.24
CA ARG A 47 -4.34 11.33 -21.45
C ARG A 47 -5.54 10.90 -22.30
N ARG A 48 -6.72 10.71 -21.71
CA ARG A 48 -7.98 10.43 -22.44
C ARG A 48 -8.58 11.64 -23.14
N ARG A 49 -8.09 12.86 -22.88
CA ARG A 49 -8.62 14.09 -23.47
C ARG A 49 -7.77 14.61 -24.62
N GLU A 50 -6.56 14.08 -24.80
CA GLU A 50 -5.65 14.46 -25.88
C GLU A 50 -5.92 13.73 -27.21
N GLU A 51 -6.60 12.57 -27.20
CA GLU A 51 -7.04 11.88 -28.43
C GLU A 51 -8.31 12.49 -29.08
N VAL A 52 -8.78 13.66 -28.62
CA VAL A 52 -9.96 14.35 -29.18
C VAL A 52 -9.61 15.76 -29.71
N LEU A 53 -8.35 15.99 -30.09
CA LEU A 53 -7.92 17.17 -30.85
C LEU A 53 -7.22 16.76 -32.15
#